data_AF-A0A8J3N536-F1
#
_entry.id   AF-A0A8J3N536-F1
#
_cell.length_a   1.000
_cell.length_b   1.000
_cell.length_c   1.000
_cell.angle_alpha   90.00
_cell.angle_beta   90.00
_cell.angle_gamma   90.00
#
_symmetry.space_group_name_H-M   'P 1'
#
loop_
_entity.id
_entity.type
_entity.pdbx_description
1 polymer ?
#
loop_
_entity_poly.entity_id
_entity_poly.type
_entity_poly.pdbx_seq_one_letter_code
_entity_poly.pdbx_strand_id
1 'polypeptide(L)'
;MPDGDIVHPTLSARYNSVYKQLCDGAFDEGALAHEALLCLKKDLQAFGDAPIHLIFQEADLFTAIAIRMQNGQEINWAQERRNILELKRFVDGPKRALGLVVKTCEQQILLLQKEQQYVGMVSDFSLEIMKGYLTNVYDAQFAKKAAQTRGLYRPVDLHTLQQTLGEMRPHVLRGIHFFAEQVLHKGTMQQLRRPRRAPIKKIDLEQDLNRDLSDLLR
;
A
#
# COMPACT_ATOMS: atom_id res chain seq x y z
N MET A 1 16.69 8.50 -33.08
CA MET A 1 16.08 7.34 -32.40
C MET A 1 15.25 7.88 -31.25
N PRO A 2 13.93 7.68 -31.19
CA PRO A 2 13.16 8.14 -30.04
C PRO A 2 13.25 7.12 -28.90
N ASP A 3 13.53 7.61 -27.70
CA ASP A 3 13.90 6.85 -26.51
C ASP A 3 12.82 5.85 -26.06
N GLY A 4 13.12 4.56 -26.16
CA GLY A 4 12.18 3.45 -26.00
C GLY A 4 11.77 3.06 -24.57
N ASP A 5 12.13 3.82 -23.52
CA ASP A 5 12.05 3.32 -22.14
C ASP A 5 11.15 4.10 -21.18
N ILE A 6 10.53 5.20 -21.61
CA ILE A 6 9.55 5.95 -20.78
C ILE A 6 8.14 5.52 -21.16
N VAL A 7 7.63 4.55 -20.40
CA VAL A 7 6.28 3.99 -20.55
C VAL A 7 5.23 4.91 -19.90
N HIS A 8 5.64 5.67 -18.88
CA HIS A 8 4.79 6.58 -18.14
C HIS A 8 5.62 7.71 -17.52
N PRO A 9 5.27 8.99 -17.77
CA PRO A 9 6.16 10.13 -17.50
C PRO A 9 6.42 10.38 -16.01
N THR A 10 5.48 10.03 -15.13
CA THR A 10 5.56 10.31 -13.68
C THR A 10 5.73 9.06 -12.82
N LEU A 11 5.71 7.86 -13.44
CA LEU A 11 5.80 6.59 -12.73
C LEU A 11 7.27 6.25 -12.52
N SER A 12 7.59 5.66 -11.36
CA SER A 12 8.93 5.11 -11.16
C SER A 12 9.18 3.99 -12.16
N ALA A 13 10.37 3.97 -12.77
CA ALA A 13 10.77 2.92 -13.72
C ALA A 13 10.61 1.51 -13.14
N ARG A 14 10.69 1.37 -11.80
CA ARG A 14 10.43 0.11 -11.09
C ARG A 14 9.07 -0.48 -11.41
N TYR A 15 8.05 0.36 -11.64
CA TYR A 15 6.68 -0.06 -11.89
C TYR A 15 6.29 -0.07 -13.37
N ASN A 16 7.20 0.28 -14.29
CA ASN A 16 6.89 0.29 -15.72
C ASN A 16 6.41 -1.08 -16.22
N SER A 17 7.03 -2.17 -15.76
CA SER A 17 6.60 -3.54 -16.11
C SER A 17 5.16 -3.80 -15.68
N VAL A 18 4.85 -3.54 -14.42
CA VAL A 18 3.49 -3.72 -13.85
C VAL A 18 2.48 -2.87 -14.61
N TYR A 19 2.84 -1.63 -14.95
CA TYR A 19 1.98 -0.74 -15.70
C TYR A 19 1.71 -1.23 -17.13
N LYS A 20 2.73 -1.74 -17.85
CA LYS A 20 2.51 -2.38 -19.16
C LYS A 20 1.56 -3.57 -19.05
N GLN A 21 1.79 -4.44 -18.06
CA GLN A 21 0.96 -5.63 -17.85
C GLN A 21 -0.49 -5.27 -17.54
N LEU A 22 -0.72 -4.20 -16.76
CA LEU A 22 -2.07 -3.65 -16.54
C LEU A 22 -2.70 -3.14 -17.83
N CYS A 23 -1.95 -2.41 -18.66
CA CYS A 23 -2.43 -1.91 -19.95
C CYS A 23 -2.71 -3.04 -20.95
N ASP A 24 -1.93 -4.11 -20.94
CA ASP A 24 -2.11 -5.24 -21.87
C ASP A 24 -3.29 -6.16 -21.48
N GLY A 25 -3.80 -6.06 -20.24
CA GLY A 25 -5.01 -6.78 -19.79
C GLY A 25 -4.89 -8.31 -19.71
N ALA A 26 -3.70 -8.86 -19.92
CA ALA A 26 -3.48 -10.30 -20.09
C ALA A 26 -3.04 -11.06 -18.81
N PHE A 27 -3.05 -10.41 -17.65
CA PHE A 27 -2.46 -10.95 -16.42
C PHE A 27 -3.49 -11.05 -15.29
N ASP A 28 -3.44 -12.17 -14.57
CA ASP A 28 -4.16 -12.39 -13.30
C ASP A 28 -3.84 -11.31 -12.27
N GLU A 29 -4.86 -10.85 -11.54
CA GLU A 29 -4.74 -9.73 -10.60
C GLU A 29 -3.82 -10.07 -9.42
N GLY A 30 -3.75 -11.35 -9.03
CA GLY A 30 -2.80 -11.84 -8.03
C GLY A 30 -1.35 -11.81 -8.51
N ALA A 31 -1.12 -12.15 -9.79
CA ALA A 31 0.20 -12.04 -10.41
C ALA A 31 0.66 -10.58 -10.51
N LEU A 32 -0.21 -9.68 -10.97
CA LEU A 32 0.03 -8.23 -11.04
C LEU A 32 0.33 -7.66 -9.65
N ALA A 33 -0.47 -8.02 -8.65
CA ALA A 33 -0.26 -7.59 -7.27
C ALA A 33 1.10 -8.07 -6.73
N HIS A 34 1.51 -9.29 -7.07
CA HIS A 34 2.78 -9.83 -6.62
C HIS A 34 3.99 -9.09 -7.24
N GLU A 35 3.90 -8.69 -8.51
CA GLU A 35 4.88 -7.82 -9.16
C GLU A 35 4.91 -6.44 -8.49
N ALA A 36 3.74 -5.84 -8.24
CA ALA A 36 3.63 -4.55 -7.56
C ALA A 36 4.25 -4.57 -6.15
N LEU A 37 4.07 -5.67 -5.41
CA LEU A 37 4.66 -5.88 -4.08
C LEU A 37 6.19 -6.04 -4.14
N LEU A 38 6.74 -6.59 -5.22
CA LEU A 38 8.19 -6.62 -5.43
C LEU A 38 8.75 -5.20 -5.57
N CYS A 39 8.08 -4.35 -6.34
CA CYS A 39 8.47 -2.96 -6.53
C CYS A 39 8.31 -2.16 -5.24
N LEU A 40 7.21 -2.38 -4.50
CA LEU A 40 6.98 -1.77 -3.19
C LEU A 40 8.10 -2.15 -2.22
N LYS A 41 8.48 -3.43 -2.13
CA LYS A 41 9.60 -3.86 -1.30
C LYS A 41 10.87 -3.07 -1.59
N LYS A 42 11.22 -2.87 -2.88
CA LYS A 42 12.41 -2.11 -3.26
C LYS A 42 12.31 -0.63 -2.85
N ASP A 43 11.12 -0.04 -2.92
CA ASP A 43 10.89 1.34 -2.46
C ASP A 43 11.06 1.47 -0.95
N LEU A 44 10.53 0.51 -0.19
CA LEU A 44 10.69 0.46 1.27
C LEU A 44 12.15 0.29 1.69
N GLN A 45 12.87 -0.64 1.06
CA GLN A 45 14.31 -0.82 1.31
C GLN A 45 15.12 0.44 1.00
N ALA A 46 14.73 1.19 -0.04
CA ALA A 46 15.38 2.46 -0.40
C ALA A 46 15.05 3.60 0.57
N PHE A 47 13.89 3.57 1.22
CA PHE A 47 13.54 4.53 2.29
C PHE A 47 14.22 4.22 3.63
N GLY A 48 14.71 2.99 3.80
CA GLY A 48 15.41 2.57 5.02
C GLY A 48 14.50 2.45 6.23
N ASP A 49 15.11 2.43 7.41
CA ASP A 49 14.43 2.09 8.66
C ASP A 49 13.95 3.32 9.46
N ALA A 50 14.33 4.53 9.05
CA ALA A 50 13.90 5.77 9.70
C ALA A 50 12.36 5.90 9.90
N PRO A 51 11.50 5.52 8.92
CA PRO A 51 10.06 5.53 9.11
C PRO A 51 9.58 4.61 10.24
N ILE A 52 10.28 3.51 10.53
CA ILE A 52 9.91 2.56 11.60
C ILE A 52 10.00 3.25 12.96
N HIS A 53 11.09 3.99 13.21
CA HIS A 53 11.28 4.70 14.48
C HIS A 53 10.19 5.75 14.71
N LEU A 54 9.85 6.52 13.66
CA LEU A 54 8.76 7.48 13.76
C LEU A 54 7.42 6.77 14.03
N ILE A 55 7.13 5.65 13.35
CA ILE A 55 5.89 4.90 13.55
C ILE A 55 5.72 4.44 15.01
N PHE A 56 6.79 3.95 15.65
CA PHE A 56 6.70 3.56 17.07
C PHE A 56 6.43 4.75 18.00
N GLN A 57 7.12 5.88 17.79
CA GLN A 57 6.87 7.10 18.58
C GLN A 57 5.44 7.62 18.42
N GLU A 58 4.92 7.58 17.19
CA GLU A 58 3.54 7.97 16.91
C GLU A 58 2.54 6.98 17.51
N ALA A 59 2.81 5.67 17.46
CA ALA A 59 1.95 4.66 18.06
C ALA A 59 1.82 4.84 19.59
N ASP A 60 2.88 5.22 20.27
CA ASP A 60 2.85 5.57 21.71
C ASP A 60 1.96 6.80 21.96
N LEU A 61 2.05 7.82 21.10
CA LEU A 61 1.18 9.00 21.16
C LEU A 61 -0.29 8.63 20.96
N PHE A 62 -0.61 7.79 19.98
CA PHE A 62 -1.98 7.32 19.76
C PHE A 62 -2.50 6.44 20.91
N THR A 63 -1.63 5.62 21.51
CA THR A 63 -1.97 4.85 22.70
C THR A 63 -2.31 5.77 23.88
N ALA A 64 -1.53 6.83 24.09
CA ALA A 64 -1.82 7.83 25.10
C ALA A 64 -3.15 8.57 24.82
N ILE A 65 -3.42 8.96 23.57
CA ILE A 65 -4.72 9.54 23.17
C ILE A 65 -5.87 8.60 23.50
N ALA A 66 -5.74 7.31 23.13
CA ALA A 66 -6.75 6.29 23.39
C ALA A 66 -7.06 6.13 24.88
N ILE A 67 -6.04 6.05 25.74
CA ILE A 67 -6.21 5.97 27.19
C ILE A 67 -6.95 7.20 27.73
N ARG A 68 -6.58 8.40 27.28
CA ARG A 68 -7.26 9.65 27.70
C ARG A 68 -8.73 9.66 27.28
N MET A 69 -9.04 9.20 26.06
CA MET A 69 -10.43 9.08 25.58
C MET A 69 -11.23 8.07 26.41
N GLN A 70 -10.66 6.91 26.75
CA GLN A 70 -11.31 5.91 27.61
C GLN A 70 -11.62 6.45 29.01
N ASN A 71 -10.76 7.32 29.53
CA ASN A 71 -10.95 8.00 30.81
C ASN A 71 -11.91 9.20 30.73
N GLY A 72 -12.57 9.43 29.58
CA GLY A 72 -13.51 10.54 29.38
C GLY A 72 -12.84 11.92 29.34
N GLN A 73 -11.54 12.00 29.09
CA GLN A 73 -10.83 13.27 28.99
C GLN A 73 -11.07 13.91 27.63
N GLU A 74 -11.25 15.22 27.63
CA GLU A 74 -11.32 16.01 26.40
C GLU A 74 -9.97 16.02 25.67
N ILE A 75 -9.99 15.74 24.36
CA ILE A 75 -8.78 15.70 23.54
C ILE A 75 -8.63 16.99 22.76
N ASN A 76 -7.53 17.71 23.00
CA ASN A 76 -7.13 18.84 22.18
C ASN A 76 -6.50 18.36 20.86
N TRP A 77 -7.33 18.10 19.87
CA TRP A 77 -6.88 17.59 18.57
C TRP A 77 -5.92 18.50 17.81
N ALA A 78 -6.01 19.82 18.01
CA ALA A 78 -5.07 20.76 17.41
C ALA A 78 -3.67 20.60 18.01
N GLN A 79 -3.57 20.31 19.31
CA GLN A 79 -2.31 19.97 19.96
C GLN A 79 -1.77 18.64 19.44
N GLU A 80 -2.58 17.60 19.35
CA GLU A 80 -2.11 16.28 18.89
C GLU A 80 -1.57 16.31 17.45
N ARG A 81 -2.20 17.09 16.57
CA ARG A 81 -1.66 17.31 15.21
C ARG A 81 -0.31 18.02 15.22
N ARG A 82 -0.09 18.97 16.15
CA ARG A 82 1.22 19.62 16.32
C ARG A 82 2.27 18.64 16.82
N ASN A 83 1.92 17.79 17.79
CA ASN A 83 2.82 16.77 18.33
C ASN A 83 3.35 15.83 17.22
N ILE A 84 2.48 15.34 16.33
CA ILE A 84 2.87 14.52 15.16
C ILE A 84 3.90 15.24 14.29
N LEU A 85 3.66 16.52 13.98
CA LEU A 85 4.56 17.32 13.14
C LEU A 85 5.90 17.59 13.83
N GLU A 86 5.91 17.70 15.16
CA GLU A 86 7.11 17.88 15.95
C GLU A 86 7.95 16.60 16.01
N LEU A 87 7.35 15.43 16.25
CA LEU A 87 8.06 14.14 16.25
C LEU A 87 8.85 13.91 14.97
N LYS A 88 8.24 14.21 13.82
CA LYS A 88 8.92 14.15 12.52
C LYS A 88 10.23 14.96 12.46
N ARG A 89 10.34 16.08 13.18
CA ARG A 89 11.54 16.96 13.14
C ARG A 89 12.75 16.32 13.82
N PHE A 90 12.53 15.37 14.73
CA PHE A 90 13.60 14.74 15.51
C PHE A 90 14.07 13.41 14.92
N VAL A 91 13.44 12.94 13.83
CA VAL A 91 13.82 11.71 13.14
C VAL A 91 14.62 12.06 11.88
N ASP A 92 15.87 11.60 11.83
CA ASP A 92 16.69 11.69 10.61
C ASP A 92 16.26 10.63 9.59
N GLY A 93 16.14 11.02 8.32
CA GLY A 93 15.73 10.12 7.25
C GLY A 93 15.08 10.80 6.04
N PRO A 94 14.66 10.00 5.04
CA PRO A 94 14.10 10.54 3.81
C PRO A 94 12.80 11.34 4.06
N LYS A 95 12.85 12.66 3.85
CA LYS A 95 11.71 13.58 4.08
C LYS A 95 10.39 13.10 3.45
N ARG A 96 10.48 12.49 2.26
CA ARG A 96 9.32 11.92 1.57
C ARG A 96 8.72 10.74 2.33
N ALA A 97 9.54 9.83 2.85
CA ALA A 97 9.07 8.67 3.60
C ALA A 97 8.44 9.10 4.93
N LEU A 98 9.10 9.97 5.68
CA LEU A 98 8.58 10.52 6.94
C LEU A 98 7.28 11.30 6.72
N GLY A 99 7.16 12.03 5.61
CA GLY A 99 5.91 12.70 5.22
C GLY A 99 4.74 11.74 4.99
N LEU A 100 4.99 10.52 4.50
CA LEU A 100 3.95 9.50 4.32
C LEU A 100 3.51 8.88 5.65
N VAL A 101 4.41 8.78 6.65
CA VAL A 101 4.05 8.39 8.02
C VAL A 101 3.13 9.43 8.64
N VAL A 102 3.51 10.71 8.58
CA VAL A 102 2.68 11.82 9.12
C VAL A 102 1.31 11.82 8.47
N LYS A 103 1.23 11.65 7.15
CA LYS A 103 -0.05 11.56 6.44
C LYS A 103 -0.94 10.43 6.99
N THR A 104 -0.37 9.28 7.33
CA THR A 104 -1.11 8.19 7.97
C THR A 104 -1.60 8.58 9.36
N CYS A 105 -0.78 9.26 10.15
CA CYS A 105 -1.16 9.72 11.49
C CYS A 105 -2.29 10.77 11.42
N GLU A 106 -2.25 11.69 10.46
CA GLU A 106 -3.35 12.64 10.22
C GLU A 106 -4.66 11.92 9.86
N GLN A 107 -4.60 10.87 9.04
CA GLN A 107 -5.74 10.02 8.72
C GLN A 107 -6.27 9.31 9.97
N GLN A 108 -5.38 8.81 10.83
CA GLN A 108 -5.73 8.14 12.07
C GLN A 108 -6.41 9.10 13.07
N ILE A 109 -5.94 10.34 13.20
CA ILE A 109 -6.63 11.37 14.00
C ILE A 109 -8.05 11.60 13.47
N LEU A 110 -8.23 11.73 12.16
CA LEU A 110 -9.57 11.95 11.58
C LEU A 110 -10.51 10.78 11.88
N LEU A 111 -10.01 9.54 11.88
CA LEU A 111 -10.79 8.36 12.27
C LEU A 111 -11.19 8.43 13.75
N LEU A 112 -10.23 8.67 14.65
CA LEU A 112 -10.51 8.80 16.10
C LEU A 112 -11.49 9.93 16.42
N GLN A 113 -11.42 11.04 15.69
CA GLN A 113 -12.34 12.17 15.83
C GLN A 113 -13.78 11.82 15.44
N LYS A 114 -13.95 11.08 14.34
CA LYS A 114 -15.27 10.71 13.80
C LYS A 114 -15.88 9.54 14.55
N GLU A 115 -15.06 8.56 14.87
CA GLU A 115 -15.46 7.28 15.41
C GLU A 115 -15.06 7.23 16.88
N GLN A 116 -15.77 7.97 17.74
CA GLN A 116 -15.51 8.01 19.19
C GLN A 116 -15.53 6.61 19.85
N GLN A 117 -16.11 5.60 19.19
CA GLN A 117 -16.12 4.19 19.60
C GLN A 117 -14.90 3.37 19.12
N TYR A 118 -14.08 3.92 18.21
CA TYR A 118 -12.92 3.24 17.60
C TYR A 118 -11.82 2.90 18.62
N VAL A 119 -11.77 3.65 19.72
CA VAL A 119 -10.80 3.48 20.80
C VAL A 119 -10.91 2.12 21.50
N GLY A 120 -12.09 1.48 21.46
CA GLY A 120 -12.28 0.13 22.00
C GLY A 120 -11.85 -1.01 21.05
N MET A 121 -11.58 -0.71 19.77
CA MET A 121 -11.33 -1.71 18.73
C MET A 121 -9.88 -1.77 18.23
N VAL A 122 -9.06 -0.73 18.43
CA VAL A 122 -7.66 -0.75 17.98
C VAL A 122 -6.78 -1.41 19.04
N SER A 123 -6.37 -2.65 18.78
CA SER A 123 -5.46 -3.39 19.65
C SER A 123 -3.98 -3.06 19.41
N ASP A 124 -3.62 -2.52 18.24
CA ASP A 124 -2.22 -2.23 17.89
C ASP A 124 -2.10 -1.04 16.91
N PHE A 125 -1.83 0.16 17.45
CA PHE A 125 -1.58 1.36 16.64
C PHE A 125 -0.33 1.24 15.78
N SER A 126 0.69 0.49 16.20
CA SER A 126 1.92 0.31 15.41
C SER A 126 1.60 -0.41 14.11
N LEU A 127 0.77 -1.47 14.18
CA LEU A 127 0.34 -2.23 13.01
C LEU A 127 -0.51 -1.39 12.06
N GLU A 128 -1.48 -0.63 12.57
CA GLU A 128 -2.35 0.18 11.71
C GLU A 128 -1.59 1.34 11.06
N ILE A 129 -0.73 2.04 11.80
CA ILE A 129 0.09 3.11 11.24
C ILE A 129 1.09 2.53 10.22
N MET A 130 1.69 1.37 10.49
CA MET A 130 2.57 0.69 9.54
C MET A 130 1.83 0.33 8.25
N LYS A 131 0.66 -0.31 8.33
CA LYS A 131 -0.18 -0.64 7.17
C LYS A 131 -0.55 0.61 6.37
N GLY A 132 -0.95 1.69 7.06
CA GLY A 132 -1.29 2.96 6.43
C GLY A 132 -0.08 3.60 5.74
N TYR A 133 1.09 3.57 6.35
CA TYR A 133 2.34 4.08 5.76
C TYR A 133 2.69 3.30 4.49
N LEU A 134 2.72 1.98 4.55
CA LEU A 134 3.03 1.11 3.40
C LEU A 134 2.02 1.31 2.24
N THR A 135 0.74 1.49 2.57
CA THR A 135 -0.30 1.83 1.60
C THR A 135 -0.08 3.20 0.98
N ASN A 136 0.30 4.20 1.78
CA ASN A 136 0.63 5.53 1.30
C ASN A 136 1.87 5.53 0.39
N VAL A 137 2.88 4.70 0.66
CA VAL A 137 4.03 4.49 -0.24
C VAL A 137 3.56 3.89 -1.56
N TYR A 138 2.81 2.79 -1.51
CA TYR A 138 2.26 2.14 -2.70
C TYR A 138 1.44 3.09 -3.58
N ASP A 139 0.50 3.82 -2.97
CA ASP A 139 -0.33 4.79 -3.68
C ASP A 139 0.49 5.93 -4.29
N ALA A 140 1.45 6.49 -3.54
CA ALA A 140 2.26 7.62 -3.98
C ALA A 140 3.30 7.26 -5.04
N GLN A 141 3.73 6.00 -5.09
CA GLN A 141 4.71 5.52 -6.07
C GLN A 141 4.06 4.91 -7.30
N PHE A 142 2.87 4.35 -7.16
CA PHE A 142 2.21 3.59 -8.21
C PHE A 142 0.73 3.91 -8.38
N ALA A 143 -0.14 3.41 -7.52
CA ALA A 143 -1.57 3.30 -7.84
C ALA A 143 -2.23 4.63 -8.21
N LYS A 144 -1.95 5.71 -7.47
CA LYS A 144 -2.53 7.03 -7.79
C LYS A 144 -1.98 7.61 -9.07
N LYS A 145 -0.69 7.40 -9.35
CA LYS A 145 -0.04 7.89 -10.57
C LYS A 145 -0.54 7.13 -11.80
N ALA A 146 -0.63 5.81 -11.70
CA ALA A 146 -1.16 4.95 -12.76
C ALA A 146 -2.60 5.33 -13.13
N ALA A 147 -3.44 5.65 -12.13
CA ALA A 147 -4.84 6.04 -12.34
C ALA A 147 -5.06 7.47 -12.87
N GLN A 148 -4.05 8.34 -12.85
CA GLN A 148 -4.19 9.78 -13.16
C GLN A 148 -3.72 10.16 -14.57
N THR A 149 -3.12 9.25 -15.32
CA THR A 149 -2.34 9.62 -16.52
C THR A 149 -3.16 9.60 -17.79
N ARG A 150 -3.06 10.70 -18.55
CA ARG A 150 -3.70 10.94 -19.86
C ARG A 150 -2.90 10.41 -21.06
N GLY A 151 -1.66 9.97 -20.85
CA GLY A 151 -0.79 9.37 -21.87
C GLY A 151 -0.65 7.87 -21.61
N LEU A 152 -1.57 7.09 -22.14
CA LEU A 152 -1.63 5.64 -21.91
C LEU A 152 -0.65 4.94 -22.86
N TYR A 153 0.05 3.93 -22.32
CA TYR A 153 0.78 2.96 -23.12
C TYR A 153 -0.28 2.12 -23.85
N ARG A 154 -0.58 2.48 -25.11
CA ARG A 154 -1.71 2.00 -25.96
C ARG A 154 -3.06 2.65 -25.63
N PRO A 155 -4.03 2.64 -26.57
CA PRO A 155 -5.38 3.13 -26.33
C PRO A 155 -6.18 2.15 -25.45
N VAL A 156 -5.72 1.96 -24.21
CA VAL A 156 -6.49 1.26 -23.18
C VAL A 156 -7.52 2.23 -22.66
N ASP A 157 -8.74 1.78 -22.41
CA ASP A 157 -9.72 2.63 -21.77
C ASP A 157 -9.32 2.90 -20.30
N LEU A 158 -9.38 4.16 -19.88
CA LEU A 158 -9.06 4.57 -18.51
C LEU A 158 -9.94 3.84 -17.49
N HIS A 159 -11.20 3.57 -17.87
CA HIS A 159 -12.13 2.81 -17.04
C HIS A 159 -11.63 1.39 -16.79
N THR A 160 -11.19 0.67 -17.82
CA THR A 160 -10.62 -0.68 -17.70
C THR A 160 -9.39 -0.69 -16.81
N LEU A 161 -8.48 0.27 -16.99
CA LEU A 161 -7.29 0.39 -16.13
C LEU A 161 -7.66 0.62 -14.65
N GLN A 162 -8.63 1.49 -14.38
CA GLN A 162 -9.10 1.76 -13.02
C GLN A 162 -9.78 0.53 -12.40
N GLN A 163 -10.55 -0.22 -13.19
CA GLN A 163 -11.18 -1.46 -12.76
C GLN A 163 -10.12 -2.50 -12.37
N THR A 164 -9.14 -2.79 -13.24
CA THR A 164 -8.09 -3.77 -12.95
C THR A 164 -7.21 -3.33 -11.76
N LEU A 165 -6.91 -2.04 -11.63
CA LEU A 165 -6.25 -1.50 -10.43
C LEU A 165 -7.08 -1.72 -9.16
N GLY A 166 -8.41 -1.61 -9.27
CA GLY A 166 -9.36 -1.90 -8.21
C GLY A 166 -9.37 -3.37 -7.81
N GLU A 167 -9.42 -4.29 -8.78
CA GLU A 167 -9.44 -5.74 -8.58
C GLU A 167 -8.10 -6.26 -8.02
N MET A 168 -6.98 -5.66 -8.43
CA MET A 168 -5.64 -5.96 -7.89
C MET A 168 -5.46 -5.47 -6.44
N ARG A 169 -6.17 -4.42 -6.03
CA ARG A 169 -5.92 -3.73 -4.74
C ARG A 169 -6.05 -4.63 -3.52
N PRO A 170 -7.08 -5.48 -3.36
CA PRO A 170 -7.17 -6.41 -2.23
C PRO A 170 -5.95 -7.34 -2.10
N HIS A 171 -5.38 -7.79 -3.21
CA HIS A 171 -4.20 -8.66 -3.22
C HIS A 171 -2.95 -7.91 -2.74
N VAL A 172 -2.80 -6.66 -3.16
CA VAL A 172 -1.71 -5.78 -2.68
C VAL A 172 -1.88 -5.49 -1.19
N LEU A 173 -3.09 -5.18 -0.73
CA LEU A 173 -3.35 -4.88 0.69
C LEU A 173 -3.05 -6.08 1.60
N ARG A 174 -3.35 -7.32 1.16
CA ARG A 174 -2.92 -8.54 1.88
C ARG A 174 -1.39 -8.64 1.97
N GLY A 175 -0.68 -8.32 0.89
CA GLY A 175 0.78 -8.29 0.91
C GLY A 175 1.38 -7.18 1.78
N ILE A 176 0.71 -6.02 1.82
CA ILE A 176 1.07 -4.91 2.71
C ILE A 176 0.91 -5.32 4.17
N HIS A 177 -0.18 -6.00 4.52
CA HIS A 177 -0.38 -6.54 5.87
C HIS A 177 0.79 -7.46 6.26
N PHE A 178 1.13 -8.41 5.39
CA PHE A 178 2.26 -9.32 5.61
C PHE A 178 3.62 -8.61 5.72
N PHE A 179 3.83 -7.51 4.99
CA PHE A 179 5.02 -6.68 5.17
C PHE A 179 5.00 -5.93 6.50
N ALA A 180 3.86 -5.36 6.90
CA ALA A 180 3.74 -4.63 8.16
C ALA A 180 4.09 -5.52 9.36
N GLU A 181 3.51 -6.72 9.42
CA GLU A 181 3.79 -7.71 10.48
C GLU A 181 5.29 -8.08 10.52
N GLN A 182 5.90 -8.32 9.35
CA GLN A 182 7.33 -8.63 9.30
C GLN A 182 8.21 -7.48 9.77
N VAL A 183 7.89 -6.25 9.39
CA VAL A 183 8.67 -5.07 9.77
C VAL A 183 8.58 -4.86 11.27
N LEU A 184 7.38 -4.96 11.85
CA LEU A 184 7.20 -4.81 13.28
C LEU A 184 7.90 -5.92 14.06
N HIS A 185 7.88 -7.16 13.56
CA HIS A 185 8.57 -8.27 14.20
C HIS A 185 10.10 -8.18 14.10
N LYS A 186 10.64 -7.72 12.96
CA LYS A 186 12.09 -7.70 12.70
C LYS A 186 12.76 -6.37 13.00
N GLY A 187 11.99 -5.29 13.09
CA GLY A 187 12.50 -3.93 13.25
C GLY A 187 13.25 -3.37 12.04
N THR A 188 13.12 -3.96 10.84
CA THR A 188 13.85 -3.49 9.64
C THR A 188 13.13 -3.77 8.32
N MET A 189 13.22 -2.83 7.38
CA MET A 189 12.77 -2.95 5.99
C MET A 189 13.73 -3.79 5.14
N GLN A 190 15.00 -3.93 5.55
CA GLN A 190 16.03 -4.56 4.73
C GLN A 190 15.78 -6.06 4.53
N GLN A 191 15.17 -6.72 5.52
CA GLN A 191 14.95 -8.18 5.53
C GLN A 191 13.52 -8.60 5.12
N LEU A 192 12.80 -7.74 4.42
CA LEU A 192 11.45 -8.03 3.93
C LEU A 192 11.43 -9.23 2.98
N ARG A 193 10.59 -10.22 3.29
CA ARG A 193 10.30 -11.34 2.38
C ARG A 193 8.93 -11.13 1.75
N ARG A 194 8.80 -11.47 0.47
CA ARG A 194 7.50 -11.41 -0.23
C ARG A 194 6.56 -12.50 0.30
N PRO A 195 5.23 -12.26 0.29
CA PRO A 195 4.27 -13.34 0.51
C PRO A 195 4.44 -14.39 -0.59
N ARG A 196 4.17 -15.65 -0.27
CA ARG A 196 4.20 -16.73 -1.27
C ARG A 196 3.18 -16.43 -2.37
N ARG A 197 3.56 -16.65 -3.64
CA ARG A 197 2.59 -16.61 -4.74
C ARG A 197 1.54 -17.69 -4.48
N ALA A 198 0.27 -17.38 -4.74
CA ALA A 198 -0.73 -18.43 -4.82
C ALA A 198 -0.29 -19.42 -5.90
N PRO A 199 -0.49 -20.74 -5.70
CA PRO A 199 -0.22 -21.71 -6.75
C PRO A 199 -1.06 -21.32 -7.96
N ILE A 200 -0.40 -21.13 -9.10
CA ILE A 200 -1.08 -20.95 -10.38
C ILE A 200 -1.97 -22.19 -10.55
N LYS A 201 -3.29 -22.01 -10.67
CA LYS A 201 -4.17 -23.10 -11.08
C LYS A 201 -3.61 -23.57 -12.42
N LYS A 202 -3.07 -24.80 -12.45
CA LYS A 202 -2.69 -25.42 -13.72
C LYS A 202 -3.96 -25.44 -14.56
N ILE A 203 -3.92 -24.79 -15.72
CA ILE A 203 -4.94 -24.95 -16.74
C ILE A 203 -4.90 -26.44 -17.08
N ASP A 204 -5.94 -27.16 -16.67
CA ASP A 204 -6.12 -28.54 -17.07
C ASP A 204 -6.80 -28.50 -18.43
N LEU A 205 -5.98 -28.51 -19.48
CA LEU A 205 -6.42 -28.39 -20.87
C LEU A 205 -7.47 -29.45 -21.23
N GLU A 206 -7.49 -30.61 -20.57
CA GLU A 206 -8.48 -31.65 -20.82
C GLU A 206 -9.84 -31.35 -20.17
N GLN A 207 -9.86 -30.70 -19.00
CA GLN A 207 -11.13 -30.29 -18.37
C GLN A 207 -11.74 -29.08 -19.07
N ASP A 208 -10.91 -28.11 -19.48
CA ASP A 208 -11.40 -26.90 -20.14
C ASP A 208 -11.89 -27.17 -21.57
N LEU A 209 -11.23 -28.05 -22.35
CA LEU A 209 -11.74 -28.47 -23.67
C LEU A 209 -13.09 -29.19 -23.59
N ASN A 210 -13.25 -30.06 -22.58
CA ASN A 210 -14.48 -30.83 -22.43
C ASN A 210 -15.65 -29.95 -21.99
N ARG A 211 -15.38 -28.87 -21.24
CA ARG A 211 -16.40 -27.92 -20.80
C ARG A 211 -16.93 -27.07 -21.96
N ASP A 212 -16.04 -26.55 -22.81
CA ASP A 212 -16.39 -25.80 -24.02
C ASP A 212 -17.19 -26.65 -25.03
N LEU A 213 -16.81 -27.91 -25.21
CA LEU A 213 -17.55 -28.82 -26.11
C LEU A 213 -18.95 -29.15 -25.58
N SER A 214 -19.12 -29.30 -24.27
CA SER A 214 -20.44 -29.57 -23.68
C SER A 214 -21.38 -28.36 -23.71
N ASP A 215 -20.86 -27.13 -23.72
CA ASP A 215 -21.66 -25.91 -23.87
C ASP A 215 -22.02 -25.61 -25.34
N LEU A 216 -21.24 -26.11 -26.30
CA LEU A 216 -21.54 -26.06 -27.75
C LEU A 216 -22.56 -27.12 -28.22
N LEU A 217 -22.80 -28.15 -27.41
CA LEU A 217 -23.72 -29.27 -27.71
C LEU A 217 -25.09 -29.12 -27.04
N ARG A 218 -25.41 -27.94 -26.50
CA ARG A 218 -26.75 -27.56 -26.00
C ARG A 218 -27.41 -26.55 -26.92
#